data_AF-A0A4Y2EZA2-F1
#
_entry.id   AF-A0A4Y2EZA2-F1
#
_cell.length_a   1.000
_cell.length_b   1.000
_cell.length_c   1.000
_cell.angle_alpha   90.00
_cell.angle_beta   90.00
_cell.angle_gamma   90.00
#
_symmetry.space_group_name_H-M   'P 1'
#
loop_
_entity.id
_entity.type
_entity.pdbx_description
1 polymer ?
#
loop_
_entity_poly.entity_id
_entity_poly.type
_entity_poly.pdbx_seq_one_letter_code
_entity_poly.pdbx_strand_id
1 'polypeptide(L)'
;SVNRPVSDGVEVDCASNNVSSGVANTSTVDPAPVVEDFNQVRKNIYDIGNYCQSNSVRSLTNEEKISLVENVWRPQPVYKFPSSFSSFSSNHSRSFQMKWLEEFEWLAYSEEKSGSFCKYCVIFSHSKNVGKGDHQVTGALVTQAFSNLKKAKEMFRKHENCTYHKKSVLIAENTKSIVTKKTESIINQVNAQRRLDIEKNRKRLIPIIQTIRFCGRQQIAVRGHRDGGRIGLEEPEKNDGNFRSLLRYRDNSGDNDFKDN
;
A
#
# COMPACT_ATOMS: atom_id res chain seq x y z
N SER A 1 -34.87 -22.33 55.39
CA SER A 1 -35.39 -23.65 55.00
C SER A 1 -34.31 -24.47 54.34
N VAL A 2 -34.09 -25.67 54.90
CA VAL A 2 -33.72 -26.95 54.24
C VAL A 2 -32.41 -27.03 53.42
N ASN A 3 -31.41 -27.63 54.05
CA ASN A 3 -30.56 -28.77 53.64
C ASN A 3 -30.45 -29.21 52.15
N ARG A 4 -29.19 -29.23 51.66
CA ARG A 4 -28.37 -30.33 51.01
C ARG A 4 -29.04 -31.34 50.01
N PRO A 5 -28.26 -32.16 49.26
CA PRO A 5 -26.96 -31.99 48.57
C PRO A 5 -26.96 -32.65 47.15
N VAL A 6 -25.89 -32.52 46.36
CA VAL A 6 -25.34 -33.63 45.54
C VAL A 6 -23.82 -33.54 45.54
N SER A 7 -23.21 -34.68 45.86
CA SER A 7 -21.80 -34.98 45.96
C SER A 7 -21.28 -35.70 44.71
N ASP A 8 -19.98 -35.97 44.75
CA ASP A 8 -19.18 -36.89 43.93
C ASP A 8 -18.30 -36.14 42.90
N GLY A 9 -16.98 -36.18 42.94
CA GLY A 9 -16.04 -36.89 43.81
C GLY A 9 -14.69 -37.02 43.09
N VAL A 10 -13.64 -36.48 43.72
CA VAL A 10 -12.25 -36.98 43.87
C VAL A 10 -11.42 -37.19 42.58
N GLU A 11 -10.36 -36.40 42.30
CA GLU A 11 -8.94 -36.51 42.77
C GLU A 11 -8.26 -37.80 42.25
N VAL A 12 -7.06 -37.87 41.65
CA VAL A 12 -5.70 -37.40 42.00
C VAL A 12 -4.82 -37.66 40.75
N ASP A 13 -3.92 -36.81 40.25
CA ASP A 13 -2.69 -36.20 40.76
C ASP A 13 -1.37 -37.01 40.59
N CYS A 14 -0.36 -36.28 40.13
CA CYS A 14 1.10 -36.45 40.28
C CYS A 14 1.93 -37.52 39.52
N ALA A 15 2.57 -37.03 38.46
CA ALA A 15 4.02 -37.01 38.16
C ALA A 15 5.02 -37.94 38.93
N SER A 16 5.87 -38.67 38.17
CA SER A 16 7.32 -38.39 37.97
C SER A 16 8.20 -39.64 37.77
N ASN A 17 9.00 -39.58 36.69
CA ASN A 17 10.41 -40.00 36.48
C ASN A 17 10.94 -41.35 37.02
N ASN A 18 11.58 -42.16 36.16
CA ASN A 18 13.04 -42.23 36.13
C ASN A 18 13.65 -43.04 34.95
N VAL A 19 14.92 -42.71 34.70
CA VAL A 19 15.91 -43.24 33.76
C VAL A 19 16.27 -44.72 33.98
N SER A 20 16.60 -45.47 32.92
CA SER A 20 17.66 -46.48 32.97
C SER A 20 18.27 -46.80 31.59
N SER A 21 19.58 -47.02 31.59
CA SER A 21 20.47 -47.28 30.45
C SER A 21 20.34 -48.69 29.87
N GLY A 22 20.66 -48.83 28.58
CA GLY A 22 20.89 -50.10 27.89
C GLY A 22 21.82 -49.91 26.68
N VAL A 23 22.80 -50.81 26.53
CA VAL A 23 24.01 -50.70 25.71
C VAL A 23 23.85 -51.33 24.31
N ALA A 24 24.48 -50.67 23.32
CA ALA A 24 25.04 -51.10 22.01
C ALA A 24 24.39 -52.21 21.14
N ASN A 25 24.25 -51.93 19.83
CA ASN A 25 25.07 -52.58 18.78
C ASN A 25 24.94 -51.92 17.39
N THR A 26 26.04 -52.02 16.65
CA THR A 26 26.46 -51.32 15.43
C THR A 26 25.82 -51.83 14.13
N SER A 27 25.56 -50.92 13.17
CA SER A 27 25.77 -51.18 11.74
C SER A 27 25.85 -49.86 10.98
N THR A 28 27.04 -49.57 10.46
CA THR A 28 27.33 -48.50 9.53
C THR A 28 26.63 -48.76 8.19
N VAL A 29 25.71 -47.89 7.80
CA VAL A 29 25.25 -47.79 6.40
C VAL A 29 25.46 -46.34 6.00
N ASP A 30 26.33 -46.13 5.02
CA ASP A 30 26.58 -44.82 4.42
C ASP A 30 25.25 -44.17 3.98
N PRO A 31 25.01 -42.88 4.28
CA PRO A 31 23.88 -42.20 3.65
C PRO A 31 24.19 -42.05 2.16
N ALA A 32 23.41 -42.75 1.34
CA ALA A 32 23.36 -42.55 -0.10
C ALA A 32 23.24 -41.04 -0.40
N PRO A 33 23.92 -40.53 -1.44
CA PRO A 33 23.85 -39.12 -1.77
C PRO A 33 22.39 -38.80 -2.08
N VAL A 34 21.85 -37.82 -1.35
CA VAL A 34 20.54 -37.24 -1.61
C VAL A 34 20.59 -36.73 -3.03
N VAL A 35 19.94 -37.46 -3.94
CA VAL A 35 19.77 -37.03 -5.32
C VAL A 35 18.85 -35.83 -5.24
N GLU A 36 19.43 -34.63 -5.29
CA GLU A 36 18.64 -33.41 -5.48
C GLU A 36 17.82 -33.57 -6.75
N ASP A 37 16.51 -33.39 -6.62
CA ASP A 37 15.56 -33.45 -7.70
C ASP A 37 15.84 -32.29 -8.68
N PHE A 38 16.64 -32.56 -9.71
CA PHE A 38 17.04 -31.60 -10.75
C PHE A 38 15.89 -31.14 -11.66
N ASN A 39 14.63 -31.44 -11.34
CA ASN A 39 13.46 -31.05 -12.14
C ASN A 39 12.77 -29.76 -11.68
N GLN A 40 13.46 -28.88 -10.96
CA GLN A 40 12.96 -27.52 -10.81
C GLN A 40 13.18 -26.76 -12.13
N VAL A 41 12.20 -26.84 -13.03
CA VAL A 41 12.08 -25.94 -14.18
C VAL A 41 12.34 -24.53 -13.66
N ARG A 42 13.47 -23.92 -14.07
CA ARG A 42 13.80 -22.54 -13.67
C ARG A 42 12.70 -21.63 -14.20
N LYS A 43 11.73 -21.33 -13.34
CA LYS A 43 10.68 -20.35 -13.66
C LYS A 43 11.35 -19.02 -13.93
N ASN A 44 10.98 -18.41 -15.05
CA ASN A 44 11.46 -17.08 -15.34
C ASN A 44 10.82 -16.11 -14.34
N ILE A 45 11.65 -15.53 -13.46
CA ILE A 45 11.19 -14.58 -12.44
C ILE A 45 10.54 -13.33 -13.03
N TYR A 46 10.76 -13.06 -14.33
CA TYR A 46 10.15 -11.95 -15.04
C TYR A 46 8.89 -12.33 -15.83
N ASP A 47 8.46 -13.60 -15.79
CA ASP A 47 7.14 -13.97 -16.31
C ASP A 47 6.05 -13.43 -15.39
N ILE A 48 5.25 -12.50 -15.92
CA ILE A 48 4.22 -11.79 -15.15
C ILE A 48 3.15 -12.74 -14.58
N GLY A 49 2.93 -13.90 -15.20
CA GLY A 49 1.97 -14.90 -14.77
C GLY A 49 2.31 -15.55 -13.43
N ASN A 50 3.57 -15.43 -12.97
CA ASN A 50 4.00 -15.88 -11.65
C ASN A 50 3.41 -15.04 -10.51
N TYR A 51 2.94 -13.82 -10.81
CA TYR A 51 2.49 -12.84 -9.84
C TYR A 51 0.98 -12.56 -9.89
N CYS A 52 0.22 -13.30 -10.71
CA CYS A 52 -1.22 -13.07 -10.87
C CYS A 52 -2.06 -13.39 -9.61
N GLN A 53 -1.45 -14.01 -8.59
CA GLN A 53 -2.07 -14.24 -7.28
C GLN A 53 -1.67 -13.14 -6.31
N SER A 54 -2.66 -12.59 -5.59
CA SER A 54 -2.46 -11.46 -4.66
C SER A 54 -1.39 -11.70 -3.59
N ASN A 55 -1.21 -12.95 -3.16
CA ASN A 55 -0.22 -13.30 -2.13
C ASN A 55 1.22 -13.23 -2.67
N SER A 56 1.44 -13.53 -3.96
CA SER A 56 2.77 -13.53 -4.57
C SER A 56 3.42 -12.15 -4.62
N VAL A 57 2.60 -11.09 -4.58
CA VAL A 57 3.06 -9.70 -4.70
C VAL A 57 3.19 -9.00 -3.34
N ARG A 58 2.51 -9.54 -2.31
CA ARG A 58 2.44 -8.91 -0.99
C ARG A 58 3.79 -8.89 -0.25
N SER A 59 4.65 -9.88 -0.51
CA SER A 59 5.98 -9.99 0.08
C SER A 59 7.04 -9.15 -0.63
N LEU A 60 6.73 -8.59 -1.81
CA LEU A 60 7.69 -7.84 -2.61
C LEU A 60 7.89 -6.42 -2.09
N THR A 61 9.15 -6.01 -2.04
CA THR A 61 9.59 -4.62 -1.84
C THR A 61 9.20 -3.74 -3.02
N ASN A 62 9.27 -2.43 -2.86
CA ASN A 62 8.97 -1.50 -3.94
C ASN A 62 10.00 -1.60 -5.07
N GLU A 63 11.26 -1.82 -4.72
CA GLU A 63 12.39 -2.04 -5.63
C GLU A 63 12.14 -3.26 -6.50
N GLU A 64 11.74 -4.39 -5.90
CA GLU A 64 11.41 -5.62 -6.63
C GLU A 64 10.20 -5.41 -7.55
N LYS A 65 9.14 -4.74 -7.06
CA LYS A 65 7.96 -4.45 -7.88
C LYS A 65 8.30 -3.62 -9.11
N ILE A 66 9.14 -2.60 -8.96
CA ILE A 66 9.61 -1.78 -10.09
C ILE A 66 10.48 -2.61 -11.02
N SER A 67 11.42 -3.38 -10.49
CA SER A 67 12.28 -4.27 -11.28
C SER A 67 11.47 -5.26 -12.12
N LEU A 68 10.41 -5.86 -11.55
CA LEU A 68 9.51 -6.76 -12.27
C LEU A 68 8.78 -6.07 -13.42
N VAL A 69 8.28 -4.86 -13.20
CA VAL A 69 7.53 -4.11 -14.23
C VAL A 69 8.41 -3.61 -15.36
N GLU A 70 9.67 -3.25 -15.08
CA GLU A 70 10.63 -2.79 -16.09
C GLU A 70 11.22 -3.94 -16.90
N ASN A 71 11.47 -5.08 -16.25
CA ASN A 71 12.15 -6.22 -16.86
C ASN A 71 11.20 -7.36 -17.22
N VAL A 72 9.88 -7.11 -17.28
CA VAL A 72 8.88 -8.12 -17.67
C VAL A 72 9.35 -8.87 -18.89
N TRP A 73 9.30 -10.20 -18.82
CA TRP A 73 9.74 -11.05 -19.90
C TRP A 73 9.02 -10.73 -21.20
N ARG A 74 9.80 -10.62 -22.27
CA ARG A 74 9.29 -10.41 -23.62
C ARG A 74 9.72 -11.58 -24.52
N PRO A 75 8.78 -12.18 -25.26
CA PRO A 75 9.13 -13.18 -26.24
C PRO A 75 10.01 -12.59 -27.35
N GLN A 76 10.97 -13.37 -27.83
CA GLN A 76 11.82 -12.94 -28.95
C GLN A 76 11.01 -12.84 -30.25
N PRO A 77 11.45 -12.07 -31.27
CA PRO A 77 10.71 -11.93 -32.53
C PRO A 77 10.39 -13.25 -33.25
N VAL A 78 11.22 -14.28 -33.03
CA VAL A 78 11.05 -15.63 -33.64
C VAL A 78 10.10 -16.52 -32.82
N TYR A 79 9.66 -16.08 -31.64
CA TYR A 79 8.80 -16.84 -30.75
C TYR A 79 7.45 -17.19 -31.40
N LYS A 80 7.08 -18.47 -31.31
CA LYS A 80 5.81 -18.98 -31.84
C LYS A 80 4.78 -19.06 -30.71
N PHE A 81 3.82 -18.14 -30.74
CA PHE A 81 2.72 -18.16 -29.78
C PHE A 81 1.82 -19.40 -29.98
N PRO A 82 1.35 -20.03 -28.88
CA PRO A 82 0.33 -21.06 -28.94
C PRO A 82 -0.91 -20.58 -29.71
N SER A 83 -1.40 -21.44 -30.59
CA SER A 83 -2.61 -21.19 -31.37
C SER A 83 -3.82 -21.81 -30.68
N SER A 84 -4.88 -21.03 -30.48
CA SER A 84 -6.17 -21.56 -30.06
C SER A 84 -6.97 -21.98 -31.29
N PHE A 85 -7.41 -23.24 -31.32
CA PHE A 85 -8.36 -23.74 -32.30
C PHE A 85 -9.80 -23.44 -31.86
N SER A 86 -10.63 -22.99 -32.79
CA SER A 86 -12.07 -22.81 -32.57
C SER A 86 -12.76 -24.14 -32.85
N SER A 87 -13.29 -24.80 -31.81
CA SER A 87 -13.91 -26.13 -31.93
C SER A 87 -15.20 -26.17 -32.76
N PHE A 88 -15.71 -25.03 -33.24
CA PHE A 88 -17.06 -24.95 -33.82
C PHE A 88 -17.17 -24.31 -35.21
N SER A 89 -16.12 -23.73 -35.78
CA SER A 89 -16.14 -23.34 -37.20
C SER A 89 -14.77 -22.85 -37.68
N SER A 90 -14.40 -23.32 -38.87
CA SER A 90 -13.28 -22.90 -39.75
C SER A 90 -11.85 -23.25 -39.30
N ASN A 91 -11.03 -23.65 -40.28
CA ASN A 91 -9.58 -23.93 -40.24
C ASN A 91 -8.73 -22.69 -39.88
N HIS A 92 -9.19 -21.81 -39.00
CA HIS A 92 -8.54 -20.55 -38.67
C HIS A 92 -8.09 -20.56 -37.22
N SER A 93 -6.82 -20.92 -37.03
CA SER A 93 -6.13 -20.82 -35.76
C SER A 93 -5.79 -19.35 -35.48
N ARG A 94 -6.04 -18.87 -34.26
CA ARG A 94 -5.60 -17.53 -33.83
C ARG A 94 -4.51 -17.68 -32.79
N SER A 95 -3.48 -16.85 -32.90
CA SER A 95 -2.39 -16.75 -31.94
C SER A 95 -2.24 -15.30 -31.46
N PHE A 96 -1.62 -15.15 -30.28
CA PHE A 96 -1.27 -13.83 -29.76
C PHE A 96 -0.36 -13.10 -30.75
N GLN A 97 -0.54 -11.80 -30.92
CA GLN A 97 0.24 -11.02 -31.87
C GLN A 97 1.31 -10.21 -31.13
N MET A 98 2.57 -10.36 -31.54
CA MET A 98 3.70 -9.61 -30.97
C MET A 98 3.46 -8.09 -30.98
N LYS A 99 2.86 -7.58 -32.07
CA LYS A 99 2.52 -6.15 -32.25
C LYS A 99 1.64 -5.58 -31.13
N TRP A 100 0.88 -6.41 -30.40
CA TRP A 100 0.09 -5.91 -29.28
C TRP A 100 0.96 -5.49 -28.09
N LEU A 101 2.15 -6.08 -27.91
CA LEU A 101 3.11 -5.65 -26.88
C LEU A 101 3.78 -4.31 -27.22
N GLU A 102 3.75 -3.92 -28.49
CA GLU A 102 4.22 -2.61 -28.97
C GLU A 102 3.10 -1.56 -28.86
N GLU A 103 1.86 -1.93 -29.20
CA GLU A 103 0.70 -1.03 -29.16
C GLU A 103 0.24 -0.72 -27.73
N PHE A 104 0.36 -1.67 -26.80
CA PHE A 104 -0.09 -1.53 -25.42
C PHE A 104 1.09 -1.75 -24.47
N GLU A 105 1.73 -0.66 -24.03
CA GLU A 105 2.96 -0.73 -23.22
C GLU A 105 2.78 -1.47 -21.87
N TRP A 106 1.56 -1.46 -21.33
CA TRP A 106 1.19 -2.15 -20.10
C TRP A 106 0.97 -3.66 -20.29
N LEU A 107 0.83 -4.12 -21.54
CA LEU A 107 0.53 -5.50 -21.87
C LEU A 107 1.77 -6.37 -21.72
N ALA A 108 1.58 -7.53 -21.13
CA ALA A 108 2.60 -8.54 -20.94
C ALA A 108 2.04 -9.91 -21.32
N TYR A 109 2.85 -10.74 -21.96
CA TYR A 109 2.49 -12.13 -22.25
C TYR A 109 3.19 -13.05 -21.25
N SER A 110 2.46 -14.02 -20.72
CA SER A 110 3.00 -15.09 -19.87
C SER A 110 3.08 -16.36 -20.68
N GLU A 111 4.28 -16.93 -20.79
CA GLU A 111 4.48 -18.24 -21.41
C GLU A 111 3.90 -19.33 -20.49
N GLU A 112 4.17 -19.24 -19.18
CA GLU A 112 3.69 -20.20 -18.19
C GLU A 112 2.15 -20.31 -18.15
N LYS A 113 1.45 -19.20 -18.39
CA LYS A 113 -0.03 -19.16 -18.40
C LYS A 113 -0.63 -19.09 -19.81
N SER A 114 0.21 -19.06 -20.85
CA SER A 114 -0.20 -18.98 -22.25
C SER A 114 -1.24 -17.88 -22.53
N GLY A 115 -1.04 -16.68 -21.99
CA GLY A 115 -1.99 -15.59 -22.18
C GLY A 115 -1.49 -14.25 -21.67
N SER A 116 -2.31 -13.21 -21.87
CA SER A 116 -1.91 -11.84 -21.59
C SER A 116 -2.36 -11.33 -20.23
N PHE A 117 -1.54 -10.45 -19.66
CA PHE A 117 -1.75 -9.74 -18.41
C PHE A 117 -1.43 -8.25 -18.56
N CYS A 118 -1.88 -7.44 -17.61
CA CYS A 118 -1.43 -6.08 -17.42
C CYS A 118 -0.38 -6.05 -16.31
N LYS A 119 0.87 -5.68 -16.65
CA LYS A 119 1.99 -5.66 -15.70
C LYS A 119 1.72 -4.75 -14.50
N TYR A 120 1.08 -3.60 -14.71
CA TYR A 120 0.76 -2.66 -13.64
C TYR A 120 -0.35 -3.20 -12.73
N CYS A 121 -1.45 -3.72 -13.30
CA CYS A 121 -2.57 -4.23 -12.51
C CYS A 121 -2.19 -5.48 -11.72
N VAL A 122 -1.35 -6.36 -12.28
CA VAL A 122 -0.86 -7.55 -11.56
C VAL A 122 -0.04 -7.15 -10.33
N ILE A 123 0.85 -6.17 -10.47
CA ILE A 123 1.82 -5.81 -9.42
C ILE A 123 1.28 -4.77 -8.43
N PHE A 124 0.39 -3.88 -8.85
CA PHE A 124 -0.04 -2.72 -8.05
C PHE A 124 -1.54 -2.67 -7.73
N SER A 125 -2.34 -3.68 -8.11
CA SER A 125 -3.74 -3.74 -7.69
C SER A 125 -3.84 -4.19 -6.23
N HIS A 126 -4.54 -3.39 -5.41
CA HIS A 126 -4.65 -3.61 -3.96
C HIS A 126 -5.78 -4.57 -3.56
N SER A 127 -6.61 -5.05 -4.49
CA SER A 127 -7.77 -5.88 -4.17
C SER A 127 -8.20 -6.75 -5.36
N LYS A 128 -8.79 -7.92 -5.05
CA LYS A 128 -9.46 -8.79 -6.04
C LYS A 128 -10.75 -8.18 -6.58
N ASN A 129 -11.28 -7.20 -5.87
CA ASN A 129 -12.50 -6.48 -6.22
C ASN A 129 -12.15 -5.02 -6.53
N VAL A 130 -12.75 -4.47 -7.58
CA VAL A 130 -12.55 -3.10 -8.05
C VAL A 130 -13.89 -2.43 -8.36
N GLY A 131 -13.85 -1.14 -8.69
CA GLY A 131 -15.04 -0.33 -8.97
C GLY A 131 -15.62 0.34 -7.73
N LYS A 132 -16.65 1.18 -7.91
CA LYS A 132 -17.33 1.85 -6.80
C LYS A 132 -18.11 0.80 -6.00
N GLY A 133 -17.70 0.55 -4.75
CA GLY A 133 -18.32 -0.45 -3.87
C GLY A 133 -17.79 -1.88 -4.02
N ASP A 134 -16.62 -2.09 -4.65
CA ASP A 134 -15.97 -3.42 -4.76
C ASP A 134 -16.84 -4.52 -5.40
N HIS A 135 -17.74 -4.13 -6.31
CA HIS A 135 -18.65 -5.06 -6.97
C HIS A 135 -18.05 -5.76 -8.20
N GLN A 136 -16.90 -5.33 -8.73
CA GLN A 136 -16.30 -5.92 -9.92
C GLN A 136 -15.12 -6.80 -9.55
N VAL A 137 -15.17 -8.10 -9.83
CA VAL A 137 -14.04 -8.99 -9.62
C VAL A 137 -13.02 -8.79 -10.75
N THR A 138 -11.76 -8.50 -10.41
CA THR A 138 -10.65 -8.45 -11.38
C THR A 138 -10.31 -9.87 -11.83
N GLY A 139 -10.84 -10.29 -12.97
CA GLY A 139 -10.56 -11.59 -13.58
C GLY A 139 -9.47 -11.48 -14.66
N ALA A 140 -9.91 -11.25 -15.89
CA ALA A 140 -9.06 -11.17 -17.07
C ALA A 140 -8.00 -10.05 -16.97
N LEU A 141 -6.79 -10.34 -17.46
CA LEU A 141 -5.60 -9.48 -17.49
C LEU A 141 -4.96 -9.20 -16.11
N VAL A 142 -5.56 -9.64 -15.01
CA VAL A 142 -5.05 -9.37 -13.66
C VAL A 142 -4.83 -10.67 -12.90
N THR A 143 -5.90 -11.36 -12.51
CA THR A 143 -5.78 -12.62 -11.77
C THR A 143 -5.78 -13.84 -12.70
N GLN A 144 -6.31 -13.67 -13.91
CA GLN A 144 -6.41 -14.71 -14.94
C GLN A 144 -5.83 -14.20 -16.25
N ALA A 145 -5.08 -15.10 -16.91
CA ALA A 145 -4.54 -14.83 -18.23
C ALA A 145 -5.69 -14.64 -19.22
N PHE A 146 -5.62 -13.57 -20.01
CA PHE A 146 -6.58 -13.35 -21.08
C PHE A 146 -6.10 -14.05 -22.36
N SER A 147 -6.95 -14.93 -22.90
CA SER A 147 -6.66 -15.75 -24.08
C SER A 147 -7.72 -15.63 -25.19
N ASN A 148 -8.76 -14.80 -25.02
CA ASN A 148 -9.76 -14.59 -26.07
C ASN A 148 -9.26 -13.63 -27.16
N LEU A 149 -8.51 -14.20 -28.11
CA LEU A 149 -7.83 -13.45 -29.16
C LEU A 149 -8.77 -12.78 -30.16
N LYS A 150 -10.03 -13.24 -30.28
CA LYS A 150 -11.03 -12.65 -31.21
C LYS A 150 -11.40 -11.23 -30.81
N LYS A 151 -11.42 -10.93 -29.52
CA LYS A 151 -11.78 -9.62 -28.96
C LYS A 151 -10.61 -8.93 -28.23
N ALA A 152 -9.37 -9.34 -28.52
CA ALA A 152 -8.20 -8.87 -27.78
C ALA A 152 -8.07 -7.34 -27.77
N LYS A 153 -8.04 -6.68 -28.94
CA LYS A 153 -7.87 -5.22 -29.01
C LYS A 153 -9.03 -4.46 -28.36
N GLU A 154 -10.27 -4.94 -28.50
CA GLU A 154 -11.45 -4.37 -27.83
C GLU A 154 -11.29 -4.44 -26.30
N MET A 155 -10.91 -5.61 -25.79
CA MET A 155 -10.68 -5.83 -24.36
C MET A 155 -9.50 -5.02 -23.83
N PHE A 156 -8.41 -4.89 -24.59
CA PHE A 156 -7.24 -4.09 -24.19
C PHE A 156 -7.60 -2.61 -24.07
N ARG A 157 -8.28 -2.05 -25.09
CA ARG A 157 -8.76 -0.65 -25.05
C ARG A 157 -9.75 -0.41 -23.91
N LYS A 158 -10.63 -1.37 -23.64
CA LYS A 158 -11.56 -1.28 -22.50
C LYS A 158 -10.80 -1.30 -21.16
N HIS A 159 -9.80 -2.17 -21.01
CA HIS A 159 -9.01 -2.30 -19.80
C HIS A 159 -8.19 -1.05 -19.49
N GLU A 160 -7.50 -0.50 -20.49
CA GLU A 160 -6.70 0.73 -20.34
C GLU A 160 -7.54 1.92 -19.84
N ASN A 161 -8.81 1.96 -20.23
CA ASN A 161 -9.75 2.99 -19.79
C ASN A 161 -10.36 2.74 -18.41
N CYS A 162 -10.15 1.58 -17.80
CA CYS A 162 -10.67 1.27 -16.47
C CYS A 162 -9.98 2.10 -15.38
N THR A 163 -10.75 2.50 -14.37
CA THR A 163 -10.25 3.34 -13.27
C THR A 163 -9.17 2.63 -12.44
N TYR A 164 -9.29 1.33 -12.23
CA TYR A 164 -8.29 0.55 -11.48
C TYR A 164 -6.97 0.42 -12.25
N HIS A 165 -7.00 0.35 -13.58
CA HIS A 165 -5.81 0.37 -14.41
C HIS A 165 -5.07 1.70 -14.24
N LYS A 166 -5.77 2.83 -14.43
CA LYS A 166 -5.20 4.18 -14.27
C LYS A 166 -4.60 4.39 -12.88
N LYS A 167 -5.28 3.91 -11.84
CA LYS A 167 -4.76 3.91 -10.46
C LYS A 167 -3.49 3.08 -10.33
N SER A 168 -3.45 1.88 -10.89
CA SER A 168 -2.29 0.99 -10.82
C SER A 168 -1.07 1.59 -11.54
N VAL A 169 -1.29 2.24 -12.69
CA VAL A 169 -0.25 3.00 -13.42
C VAL A 169 0.30 4.13 -12.55
N LEU A 170 -0.60 4.96 -11.97
CA LEU A 170 -0.20 6.06 -11.11
C LEU A 170 0.59 5.60 -9.87
N ILE A 171 0.18 4.49 -9.25
CA ILE A 171 0.89 3.89 -8.11
C ILE A 171 2.29 3.43 -8.55
N ALA A 172 2.42 2.81 -9.72
CA ALA A 172 3.70 2.39 -10.26
C ALA A 172 4.65 3.58 -10.52
N GLU A 173 4.15 4.65 -11.13
CA GLU A 173 4.92 5.88 -11.41
C GLU A 173 5.39 6.57 -10.12
N ASN A 174 4.50 6.68 -9.13
CA ASN A 174 4.84 7.23 -7.81
C ASN A 174 5.87 6.35 -7.09
N THR A 175 5.69 5.04 -7.11
CA THR A 175 6.61 4.09 -6.49
C THR A 175 7.98 4.17 -7.15
N LYS A 176 8.05 4.24 -8.49
CA LYS A 176 9.29 4.44 -9.24
C LYS A 176 9.98 5.74 -8.86
N SER A 177 9.24 6.83 -8.74
CA SER A 177 9.79 8.14 -8.35
C SER A 177 10.37 8.14 -6.94
N ILE A 178 9.73 7.42 -6.01
CA ILE A 178 10.22 7.23 -4.64
C ILE A 178 11.49 6.37 -4.62
N VAL A 179 11.47 5.21 -5.29
CA VAL A 179 12.61 4.27 -5.36
C VAL A 179 13.83 4.94 -6.00
N THR A 180 13.62 5.74 -7.04
CA THR A 180 14.69 6.50 -7.72
C THR A 180 15.10 7.76 -6.97
N LYS A 181 14.60 8.00 -5.75
CA LYS A 181 14.86 9.18 -4.90
C LYS A 181 14.56 10.52 -5.57
N LYS A 182 13.72 10.55 -6.60
CA LYS A 182 13.28 11.79 -7.25
C LYS A 182 12.24 12.55 -6.41
N THR A 183 11.50 11.83 -5.58
CA THR A 183 10.43 12.40 -4.75
C THR A 183 10.41 11.73 -3.36
N GLU A 184 10.25 12.51 -2.29
CA GLU A 184 10.02 11.97 -0.95
C GLU A 184 8.62 11.34 -0.84
N SER A 185 8.49 10.28 -0.04
CA SER A 185 7.20 9.64 0.20
C SER A 185 6.18 10.60 0.83
N ILE A 186 4.89 10.43 0.52
CA ILE A 186 3.80 11.26 1.07
C ILE A 186 3.83 11.25 2.60
N ILE A 187 4.14 10.11 3.22
CA ILE A 187 4.25 9.98 4.68
C ILE A 187 5.32 10.93 5.22
N ASN A 188 6.47 11.00 4.56
CA ASN A 188 7.56 11.89 4.97
C ASN A 188 7.18 13.36 4.78
N GLN A 189 6.52 13.71 3.68
CA GLN A 189 6.01 15.06 3.43
C GLN A 189 5.00 15.50 4.50
N VAL A 190 4.02 14.65 4.83
CA VAL A 190 3.03 14.93 5.87
C VAL A 190 3.68 15.06 7.24
N ASN A 191 4.65 14.21 7.56
CA ASN A 191 5.40 14.31 8.82
C ASN A 191 6.23 15.60 8.90
N ALA A 192 6.84 16.02 7.79
CA ALA A 192 7.56 17.29 7.71
C ALA A 192 6.62 18.49 7.91
N GLN A 193 5.48 18.51 7.21
CA GLN A 193 4.48 19.55 7.35
C GLN A 193 3.93 19.61 8.79
N ARG A 194 3.61 18.46 9.37
CA ARG A 194 3.14 18.36 10.76
C ARG A 194 4.15 18.96 11.76
N ARG A 195 5.46 18.73 11.54
CA ARG A 195 6.51 19.33 12.37
C ARG A 195 6.52 20.86 12.25
N LEU A 196 6.39 21.39 11.04
CA LEU A 196 6.32 22.83 10.81
C LEU A 196 5.08 23.46 11.47
N ASP A 197 3.93 22.80 11.38
CA ASP A 197 2.69 23.29 12.00
C ASP A 197 2.79 23.29 13.54
N ILE A 198 3.38 22.25 14.13
CA ILE A 198 3.64 22.20 15.59
C ILE A 198 4.54 23.35 16.01
N GLU A 199 5.62 23.60 15.27
CA GLU A 199 6.58 24.66 15.59
C GLU A 199 5.92 26.04 15.46
N LYS A 200 5.16 26.29 14.40
CA LYS A 200 4.39 27.52 14.20
C LYS A 200 3.38 27.76 15.31
N ASN A 201 2.66 26.72 15.73
CA ASN A 201 1.71 26.80 16.83
C ASN A 201 2.38 27.08 18.18
N ARG A 202 3.56 26.49 18.45
CA ARG A 202 4.33 26.78 19.66
C ARG A 202 4.77 28.23 19.72
N LYS A 203 5.29 28.77 18.61
CA LYS A 203 5.66 30.19 18.50
C LYS A 203 4.50 31.13 18.79
N ARG A 204 3.30 30.82 18.28
CA ARG A 204 2.06 31.57 18.55
C ARG A 204 1.57 31.50 20.00
N LEU A 205 1.75 30.35 20.67
CA LEU A 205 1.30 30.17 22.05
C LEU A 205 2.15 30.96 23.05
N ILE A 206 3.45 31.13 22.79
CA ILE A 206 4.36 31.88 23.67
C ILE A 206 3.83 33.28 23.99
N PRO A 207 3.51 34.15 23.01
CA PRO A 207 3.04 35.49 23.29
C PRO A 207 1.64 35.49 23.93
N ILE A 208 0.74 34.57 23.56
CA ILE A 208 -0.58 34.44 24.21
C ILE A 208 -0.43 34.18 25.71
N ILE A 209 0.38 33.18 26.07
CA ILE A 209 0.62 32.79 27.47
C ILE A 209 1.28 33.93 28.25
N GLN A 210 2.26 34.60 27.64
CA GLN A 210 2.93 35.75 28.24
C GLN A 210 1.96 36.92 28.49
N THR A 211 1.03 37.19 27.58
CA THR A 211 -0.01 38.22 27.76
C THR A 211 -0.96 37.86 28.90
N ILE A 212 -1.42 36.59 28.98
CA ILE A 212 -2.25 36.13 30.11
C ILE A 212 -1.49 36.27 31.44
N ARG A 213 -0.22 35.88 31.46
CA ARG A 213 0.66 36.02 32.63
C ARG A 213 0.83 37.48 33.05
N PHE A 214 1.02 38.38 32.08
CA PHE A 214 1.11 39.82 32.34
C PHE A 214 -0.17 40.33 32.99
N CYS A 215 -1.33 40.06 32.39
CA CYS A 215 -2.62 40.46 32.95
C CYS A 215 -2.82 39.93 34.37
N GLY A 216 -2.53 38.66 34.62
CA GLY A 216 -2.66 38.06 35.95
C GLY A 216 -1.73 38.70 37.00
N ARG A 217 -0.51 39.07 36.62
CA ARG A 217 0.45 39.73 37.54
C ARG A 217 0.08 41.16 37.86
N GLN A 218 -0.48 41.88 36.88
CA GLN A 218 -0.87 43.28 37.03
C GLN A 218 -2.31 43.46 37.53
N GLN A 219 -3.01 42.35 37.86
CA GLN A 219 -4.44 42.38 38.23
C GLN A 219 -5.33 43.03 37.15
N ILE A 220 -4.94 42.89 35.88
CA ILE A 220 -5.71 43.36 34.73
C ILE A 220 -6.67 42.24 34.31
N ALA A 221 -7.95 42.56 34.21
CA ALA A 221 -8.94 41.61 33.71
C ALA A 221 -8.61 41.19 32.27
N VAL A 222 -8.53 39.87 32.03
CA VAL A 222 -8.32 39.29 30.69
C VAL A 222 -9.55 39.47 29.81
N ARG A 223 -10.75 39.50 30.42
CA ARG A 223 -12.03 39.56 29.71
C ARG A 223 -12.44 41.01 29.39
N GLY A 224 -13.00 41.22 28.21
CA GLY A 224 -13.72 42.42 27.80
C GLY A 224 -15.24 42.24 27.82
N HIS A 225 -15.98 43.22 27.30
CA HIS A 225 -17.44 43.15 27.22
C HIS A 225 -17.93 42.15 26.16
N ARG A 226 -17.16 41.96 25.08
CA ARG A 226 -17.44 41.00 23.98
C ARG A 226 -16.12 40.50 23.38
N ASP A 227 -15.71 39.28 23.74
CA ASP A 227 -14.41 38.73 23.32
C ASP A 227 -14.50 37.68 22.20
N GLY A 228 -15.70 37.43 21.67
CA GLY A 228 -15.95 36.43 20.63
C GLY A 228 -15.48 36.88 19.24
N GLY A 229 -15.14 35.90 18.39
CA GLY A 229 -14.80 36.12 16.99
C GLY A 229 -13.32 36.37 16.71
N ARG A 230 -12.98 36.50 15.42
CA ARG A 230 -11.60 36.64 14.93
C ARG A 230 -10.93 37.87 15.55
N ILE A 231 -9.68 37.72 15.98
CA ILE A 231 -8.84 38.86 16.42
C ILE A 231 -8.29 39.53 15.17
N GLY A 232 -8.80 40.71 14.86
CA GLY A 232 -8.22 41.58 13.84
C GLY A 232 -6.94 42.24 14.35
N LEU A 233 -6.04 42.59 13.44
CA LEU A 233 -4.80 43.31 13.75
C LEU A 233 -5.00 44.84 13.78
N GLU A 234 -6.10 45.33 13.20
CA GLU A 234 -6.49 46.73 13.22
C GLU A 234 -7.15 47.12 14.55
N GLU A 235 -6.95 48.37 14.97
CA GLU A 235 -7.60 48.90 16.15
C GLU A 235 -9.11 49.08 15.91
N PRO A 236 -9.98 48.49 16.75
CA PRO A 236 -11.42 48.60 16.59
C PRO A 236 -11.92 49.99 17.04
N GLU A 237 -13.03 50.44 16.45
CA GLU A 237 -13.72 51.69 16.85
C GLU A 237 -14.18 51.70 18.31
N LYS A 238 -14.43 50.50 18.88
CA LYS A 238 -14.88 50.30 20.26
C LYS A 238 -13.91 49.37 20.97
N ASN A 239 -13.63 49.68 22.23
CA ASN A 239 -12.80 48.84 23.10
C ASN A 239 -13.32 47.39 23.15
N ASP A 240 -12.53 46.45 22.63
CA ASP A 240 -12.83 45.02 22.56
C ASP A 240 -12.12 44.21 23.65
N GLY A 241 -11.60 44.86 24.68
CA GLY A 241 -11.02 44.22 25.85
C GLY A 241 -9.50 44.22 25.90
N ASN A 242 -8.97 44.11 27.13
CA ASN A 242 -7.55 44.24 27.42
C ASN A 242 -6.71 43.16 26.73
N PHE A 243 -7.18 41.92 26.71
CA PHE A 243 -6.43 40.80 26.10
C PHE A 243 -6.25 40.99 24.59
N ARG A 244 -7.32 41.38 23.88
CA ARG A 244 -7.28 41.60 22.43
C ARG A 244 -6.43 42.82 22.07
N SER A 245 -6.56 43.89 22.84
CA SER A 245 -5.71 45.10 22.71
C SER A 245 -4.22 44.79 22.93
N LEU A 246 -3.88 44.01 23.95
CA LEU A 246 -2.49 43.62 24.23
C LEU A 246 -1.91 42.70 23.16
N LEU A 247 -2.70 41.80 22.58
CA LEU A 247 -2.24 40.96 21.46
C LEU A 247 -1.95 41.81 20.21
N ARG A 248 -2.81 42.79 19.87
CA ARG A 248 -2.53 43.75 18.79
C ARG A 248 -1.29 44.59 19.06
N TYR A 249 -1.15 45.11 20.28
CA TYR A 249 0.03 45.86 20.68
C TYR A 249 1.32 45.07 20.47
N ARG A 250 1.33 43.78 20.82
CA ARG A 250 2.48 42.90 20.61
C ARG A 250 2.78 42.65 19.15
N ASP A 251 1.76 42.38 18.35
CA ASP A 251 1.91 42.21 16.90
C ASP A 251 2.50 43.46 16.25
N ASN A 252 2.01 44.64 16.61
CA ASN A 252 2.53 45.94 16.18
C ASN A 252 3.95 46.22 16.70
N SER A 253 4.35 45.59 17.80
CA SER A 253 5.68 45.70 18.39
C SER A 253 6.70 44.69 17.84
N GLY A 254 6.32 43.90 16.82
CA GLY A 254 7.22 42.98 16.12
C GLY A 254 7.05 41.50 16.45
N ASP A 255 6.10 41.11 17.33
CA ASP A 255 5.68 39.72 17.49
C ASP A 255 4.79 39.29 16.30
N ASN A 256 5.37 39.21 15.10
CA ASN A 256 4.65 38.88 13.87
C ASN A 256 4.23 37.41 13.78
N ASP A 257 4.47 36.58 14.81
CA ASP A 257 4.06 35.17 14.84
C ASP A 257 2.53 34.99 14.76
N PHE A 258 1.77 36.06 15.04
CA PHE A 258 0.33 36.13 14.86
C PHE A 258 -0.12 36.38 13.42
N LYS A 259 0.73 36.94 12.56
CA LYS A 259 0.44 37.19 11.15
C LYS A 259 0.57 35.87 10.41
N ASP A 260 -0.57 35.21 10.20
CA ASP A 260 -0.77 34.26 9.10
C ASP A 260 -2.22 33.74 9.17
N ASN A 261 -3.10 34.44 8.44
CA ASN A 261 -4.05 33.92 7.45
C ASN A 261 -4.77 35.07 6.74
#